data_AF-A0A6M3X2D0-F1
#
_entry.id   AF-A0A6M3X2D0-F1
#
_cell.length_a   1.000
_cell.length_b   1.000
_cell.length_c   1.000
_cell.angle_alpha   90.00
_cell.angle_beta   90.00
_cell.angle_gamma   90.00
#
_symmetry.space_group_name_H-M   'P 1'
#
loop_
_entity.id
_entity.type
_entity.pdbx_description
1 polymer ?
#
loop_
_entity_poly.entity_id
_entity_poly.type
_entity_poly.pdbx_seq_one_letter_code
_entity_poly.pdbx_strand_id
1 'polypeptide(L)' 'YYIRLVKIMYFDTPRTWMIYKPMDRDKSLLLAITFSSITLFFLYPSPSFLVTHQTALSFYL' A
#
# COMPACT_ATOMS: atom_id res chain seq x y z
N TYR A 1 -13.45 -5.02 -10.38
CA TYR A 1 -13.69 -5.92 -9.22
C TYR A 1 -13.35 -5.23 -7.89
N TYR A 2 -12.10 -4.79 -7.67
CA TYR A 2 -11.66 -4.18 -6.39
C TYR A 2 -12.45 -2.95 -5.92
N ILE A 3 -12.77 -2.00 -6.81
CA ILE A 3 -13.55 -0.80 -6.46
C ILE A 3 -14.94 -1.14 -5.91
N ARG A 4 -15.56 -2.23 -6.39
CA ARG A 4 -16.86 -2.69 -5.88
C ARG A 4 -16.75 -3.16 -4.43
N LEU A 5 -15.66 -3.84 -4.07
CA LEU A 5 -15.42 -4.29 -2.69
C LEU A 5 -15.25 -3.10 -1.75
N VAL A 6 -14.43 -2.11 -2.14
CA VAL A 6 -14.26 -0.86 -1.36
C VAL A 6 -15.62 -0.16 -1.18
N LYS A 7 -16.44 -0.12 -2.24
CA LYS A 7 -17.77 0.46 -2.15
C LYS A 7 -18.66 -0.24 -1.12
N ILE A 8 -18.67 -1.58 -1.14
CA ILE A 8 -19.46 -2.38 -0.18
C ILE A 8 -18.98 -2.14 1.25
N MET A 9 -17.67 -2.06 1.48
CA MET A 9 -17.11 -1.90 2.82
C MET A 9 -17.41 -0.54 3.46
N TYR A 10 -17.41 0.56 2.67
CA TYR A 10 -17.55 1.91 3.21
C TYR A 10 -18.93 2.53 3.03
N PHE A 11 -19.69 2.15 1.98
CA PHE A 11 -20.96 2.79 1.64
C PHE A 11 -22.19 1.91 1.91
N ASP A 12 -22.01 0.60 2.08
CA ASP A 12 -23.09 -0.33 2.38
C ASP A 12 -23.17 -0.55 3.91
N THR A 13 -24.39 -0.69 4.45
CA THR A 13 -24.55 -0.80 5.91
C THR A 13 -24.15 -2.19 6.41
N PRO A 14 -23.27 -2.30 7.41
CA PRO A 14 -22.88 -3.60 7.96
C PRO A 14 -24.07 -4.24 8.68
N ARG A 15 -24.30 -5.53 8.42
CA ARG A 15 -25.35 -6.32 9.08
C ARG A 15 -25.02 -6.59 10.56
N THR A 16 -23.74 -6.56 10.93
CA THR A 16 -23.24 -6.79 12.28
C THR A 16 -22.11 -5.80 12.61
N TRP A 17 -22.14 -5.22 13.81
CA TRP A 17 -21.07 -4.35 14.29
C TRP A 17 -19.95 -5.20 14.90
N MET A 18 -18.78 -5.21 14.26
CA MET A 18 -17.59 -5.90 14.77
C MET A 18 -16.65 -4.91 15.43
N ILE A 19 -16.30 -5.17 16.69
CA ILE A 19 -15.29 -4.41 17.42
C ILE A 19 -13.96 -5.15 17.29
N TYR A 20 -12.97 -4.48 16.70
CA TYR A 20 -11.63 -5.03 16.53
C TYR A 20 -10.69 -4.51 17.62
N LYS A 21 -9.73 -5.35 18.02
CA LYS A 21 -8.64 -4.93 18.90
C LYS A 21 -7.81 -3.83 18.20
N PRO A 22 -7.40 -2.76 18.90
CA PRO A 22 -6.50 -1.75 18.34
C PRO A 22 -5.18 -2.38 17.89
N MET A 23 -4.62 -1.82 16.82
CA MET A 23 -3.40 -2.33 16.19
C MET A 23 -2.17 -2.00 17.05
N ASP A 24 -1.24 -2.96 17.12
CA ASP A 24 0.04 -2.80 17.81
C ASP A 24 0.92 -1.74 17.11
N ARG A 25 1.81 -1.09 17.86
CA ARG A 25 2.64 0.03 17.37
C ARG A 25 3.52 -0.31 16.18
N ASP A 26 4.14 -1.49 16.17
CA ASP A 26 5.05 -1.87 15.08
C ASP A 26 4.29 -2.11 13.78
N LYS A 27 3.09 -2.70 13.88
CA LYS A 27 2.19 -2.93 12.75
C LYS A 27 1.65 -1.62 12.21
N SER A 28 1.34 -0.65 13.07
CA SER A 28 0.86 0.66 12.63
C SER A 28 1.94 1.47 11.93
N LEU A 29 3.19 1.42 12.40
CA LEU A 29 4.32 2.06 11.72
C LEU A 29 4.58 1.43 10.35
N LEU A 30 4.60 0.09 10.27
CA LEU A 30 4.79 -0.61 9.00
C LEU A 30 3.67 -0.27 8.01
N LEU A 31 2.41 -0.24 8.47
CA LEU A 31 1.28 0.15 7.63
C LEU A 31 1.40 1.60 7.16
N ALA A 32 1.79 2.53 8.03
CA ALA A 32 1.93 3.94 7.68
C ALA A 32 3.04 4.15 6.64
N ILE A 33 4.20 3.52 6.82
CA ILE A 33 5.32 3.61 5.88
C ILE A 33 4.94 3.03 4.52
N THR A 34 4.34 1.84 4.47
CA THR A 34 3.95 1.19 3.22
C THR A 34 2.85 1.94 2.49
N PHE A 35 1.82 2.40 3.21
CA PHE A 35 0.74 3.20 2.64
C PHE A 35 1.25 4.55 2.09
N SER A 36 2.12 5.22 2.84
CA SER A 36 2.79 6.44 2.40
C SER A 36 3.62 6.20 1.14
N SER A 37 4.42 5.13 1.12
CA SER A 37 5.21 4.76 -0.06
C SER A 37 4.34 4.51 -1.29
N ILE A 38 3.21 3.80 -1.17
CA ILE A 38 2.31 3.52 -2.30
C ILE A 38 1.64 4.81 -2.82
N THR A 39 1.17 5.65 -1.90
CA THR A 39 0.48 6.89 -2.28
C THR A 39 1.43 7.94 -2.82
N LEU A 40 2.64 8.08 -2.29
CA LEU A 40 3.63 9.07 -2.75
C LEU A 40 4.48 8.59 -3.93
N PHE A 41 4.40 7.32 -4.32
CA PHE A 41 5.23 6.75 -5.40
C PHE A 41 5.17 7.54 -6.70
N PHE A 42 3.99 8.06 -7.05
CA PHE A 42 3.80 8.81 -8.30
C PHE A 42 4.47 10.19 -8.29
N LEU A 43 4.77 10.77 -7.12
CA LEU A 43 5.38 12.09 -7.03
C LEU A 43 6.86 12.07 -7.45
N TYR A 44 7.56 10.98 -7.13
CA TYR A 44 8.98 10.85 -7.47
C TYR A 44 9.38 9.39 -7.71
N PRO A 45 9.04 8.82 -8.89
CA PRO A 45 9.34 7.43 -9.20
C PRO A 45 10.79 7.21 -9.69
N SER A 46 11.53 8.29 -9.95
CA SER A 46 12.88 8.27 -10.55
C SER A 46 13.87 7.33 -9.84
N PRO A 47 14.02 7.34 -8.50
CA PRO A 47 14.97 6.46 -7.82
C PRO A 47 14.69 4.97 -8.06
N SER A 48 13.41 4.58 -8.05
CA SER A 48 13.01 3.20 -8.31
C SER A 48 13.33 2.78 -9.74
N PHE A 49 13.14 3.66 -10.73
CA PHE A 49 13.54 3.39 -12.11
C PHE A 49 15.06 3.29 -12.29
N LEU A 50 15.83 4.15 -11.64
CA LEU A 50 17.29 4.11 -11.72
C LEU A 50 17.86 2.81 -11.13
N VAL A 51 17.38 2.41 -9.94
CA VAL A 51 17.80 1.16 -9.31
C VAL A 51 17.44 -0.04 -10.18
N THR A 52 16.21 -0.12 -10.68
CA THR A 52 15.79 -1.23 -11.54
C THR A 52 16.59 -1.29 -12.84
N HIS A 53 16.81 -0.15 -13.50
CA HIS A 53 17.64 -0.07 -14.69
C HIS A 53 19.09 -0.52 -14.44
N GLN A 54 19.72 -0.05 -13.36
CA GLN A 54 21.07 -0.47 -13.00
C GLN A 54 21.13 -1.97 -12.71
N THR A 55 20.16 -2.51 -11.98
CA THR A 55 20.11 -3.97 -11.71
C THR A 55 19.93 -4.77 -12.99
N ALA A 56 19.06 -4.34 -13.91
CA ALA A 56 18.86 -5.01 -15.19
C ALA A 56 20.15 -5.03 -16.03
N LEU A 57 20.88 -3.91 -16.08
CA LEU A 57 22.18 -3.84 -16.76
C LEU A 57 23.22 -4.75 -16.10
N SER A 58 23.31 -4.79 -14.76
CA SER A 58 24.26 -5.64 -14.06
C SER A 58 23.96 -7.14 -14.15
N PHE A 59 22.71 -7.51 -14.45
CA PHE A 59 22.35 -8.91 -14.71
C PHE A 59 22.63 -9.33 -16.16
N TYR A 60 22.65 -8.38 -17.09
CA TYR A 60 22.89 -8.64 -18.52
C TYR A 60 24.38 -8.67 -18.87
N LEU A 61 25.16 -7.76 -18.30
CA LEU A 61 26.63 -7.69 -18.44
C LEU A 61 27.33 -8.64 -17.46
#